data_AF-A0A1J3GWX6-F1
#
_entry.id   AF-A0A1J3GWX6-F1
#
_cell.length_a   1.000
_cell.length_b   1.000
_cell.length_c   1.000
_cell.angle_alpha   90.00
_cell.angle_beta   90.00
_cell.angle_gamma   90.00
#
_symmetry.space_group_name_H-M   'P 1'
#
loop_
_entity.id
_entity.type
_entity.pdbx_description
1 polymer ?
#
loop_
_entity_poly.entity_id
_entity_poly.type
_entity_poly.pdbx_seq_one_letter_code
_entity_poly.pdbx_strand_id
1 'polypeptide(L)'
;HSSLPTPFAFSLIKHISLCLSLLTFCSDLRHFSSFLSVDPSFERRIMAVSSREDFVYMAKLAEQAERYEEMVEFMEKVAAAADGSEITVEERNLLSVAYKNVIGARRASWRIISSIEQKEESRG
;
A
#
# COMPACT_ATOMS: atom_id res chain seq x y z
N HIS A 1 31.14 -31.00 -5.83
CA HIS A 1 30.29 -30.90 -7.03
C HIS A 1 28.83 -30.89 -6.60
N SER A 2 28.30 -29.70 -6.29
CA SER A 2 26.93 -29.51 -5.82
C SER A 2 26.23 -28.49 -6.72
N SER A 3 25.81 -28.96 -7.89
CA SER A 3 24.95 -28.21 -8.81
C SER A 3 23.50 -28.58 -8.50
N LEU A 4 22.84 -27.76 -7.69
CA LEU A 4 21.39 -27.81 -7.49
C LEU A 4 20.69 -27.46 -8.82
N PRO A 5 19.55 -28.10 -9.13
CA PRO A 5 18.90 -27.96 -10.42
C PRO A 5 18.23 -26.58 -10.51
N THR A 6 18.55 -25.88 -11.58
CA THR A 6 18.14 -24.51 -11.90
C THR A 6 16.70 -24.30 -12.40
N PRO A 7 15.78 -25.28 -12.61
CA PRO A 7 14.44 -24.95 -13.13
C PRO A 7 13.47 -24.41 -12.06
N PHE A 8 13.73 -24.59 -10.76
CA PHE A 8 12.81 -24.14 -9.69
C PHE A 8 12.92 -22.63 -9.38
N ALA A 9 14.10 -22.05 -9.48
CA ALA A 9 14.30 -20.61 -9.28
C ALA A 9 13.58 -19.78 -10.36
N PHE A 10 13.48 -20.29 -11.59
CA PHE A 10 12.74 -19.62 -12.66
C PHE A 10 11.22 -19.66 -12.46
N SER A 11 10.67 -20.72 -11.84
CA SER A 11 9.24 -20.77 -11.49
C SER A 11 8.91 -19.79 -10.37
N LEU A 12 9.78 -19.69 -9.35
CA LEU A 12 9.64 -18.73 -8.26
C LEU A 12 9.75 -17.28 -8.75
N ILE A 13 10.66 -16.97 -9.67
CA ILE A 13 10.75 -15.63 -10.30
C ILE A 13 9.53 -15.34 -11.18
N LYS A 14 8.99 -16.34 -11.88
CA LYS A 14 7.74 -16.18 -12.65
C LYS A 14 6.52 -15.98 -11.73
N HIS A 15 6.45 -16.66 -10.59
CA HIS A 15 5.38 -16.49 -9.60
C HIS A 15 5.50 -15.16 -8.85
N ILE A 16 6.72 -14.73 -8.51
CA ILE A 16 6.96 -13.40 -7.94
C ILE A 16 6.64 -12.32 -8.97
N SER A 17 7.00 -12.50 -10.24
CA SER A 17 6.64 -11.58 -11.32
C SER A 17 5.14 -11.59 -11.60
N LEU A 18 4.45 -12.73 -11.51
CA LEU A 18 2.99 -12.84 -11.62
C LEU A 18 2.27 -12.22 -10.42
N CYS A 19 2.83 -12.33 -9.21
CA CYS A 19 2.34 -11.67 -8.00
C CYS A 19 2.63 -10.16 -8.02
N LEU A 20 3.79 -9.71 -8.49
CA LEU A 20 4.06 -8.28 -8.73
C LEU A 20 3.18 -7.76 -9.85
N SER A 21 2.91 -8.54 -10.90
CA SER A 21 2.02 -8.14 -11.98
C SER A 21 0.55 -8.19 -11.59
N LEU A 22 0.11 -9.10 -10.71
CA LEU A 22 -1.22 -9.10 -10.09
C LEU A 22 -1.36 -8.04 -8.99
N LEU A 23 -0.28 -7.70 -8.29
CA LEU A 23 -0.24 -6.54 -7.39
C LEU A 23 -0.22 -5.22 -8.19
N THR A 24 0.43 -5.16 -9.35
CA THR A 24 0.30 -4.01 -10.27
C THR A 24 -1.02 -4.02 -11.03
N PHE A 25 -1.64 -5.18 -11.27
CA PHE A 25 -2.98 -5.28 -11.87
C PHE A 25 -4.07 -4.92 -10.83
N CYS A 26 -3.81 -5.19 -9.55
CA CYS A 26 -4.57 -4.64 -8.43
C CYS A 26 -4.23 -3.16 -8.18
N SER A 27 -3.02 -2.71 -8.53
CA SER A 27 -2.66 -1.26 -8.61
C SER A 27 -3.24 -0.59 -9.86
N ASP A 28 -3.70 -1.36 -10.86
CA ASP A 28 -4.51 -0.91 -12.00
C ASP A 28 -6.01 -0.96 -11.69
N LEU A 29 -6.36 -0.99 -10.40
CA LEU A 29 -7.60 -0.36 -9.93
C LEU A 29 -7.57 1.18 -10.07
N ARG A 30 -6.53 1.77 -10.69
CA ARG A 30 -6.63 3.09 -11.32
C ARG A 30 -7.69 3.18 -12.41
N HIS A 31 -8.29 2.06 -12.87
CA HIS A 31 -9.45 2.10 -13.76
C HIS A 31 -10.82 2.03 -13.05
N PHE A 32 -10.88 1.68 -11.76
CA PHE A 32 -12.10 1.78 -10.96
C PHE A 32 -12.29 3.17 -10.31
N SER A 33 -11.37 4.10 -10.61
CA SER A 33 -11.56 5.54 -10.41
C SER A 33 -12.67 6.12 -11.29
N SER A 34 -13.17 5.39 -12.29
CA SER A 34 -14.22 5.86 -13.20
C SER A 34 -15.66 5.72 -12.66
N PHE A 35 -15.87 5.05 -11.52
CA PHE A 35 -17.22 4.80 -10.99
C PHE A 35 -17.52 5.38 -9.59
N LEU A 36 -16.57 6.06 -8.96
CA LEU A 36 -16.83 6.92 -7.80
C LEU A 36 -16.38 8.34 -8.15
N SER A 37 -17.31 9.11 -8.72
CA SER A 37 -17.18 10.53 -8.95
C SER A 37 -16.99 11.28 -7.62
N VAL A 38 -15.75 11.35 -7.15
CA VAL A 38 -15.29 12.46 -6.32
C VAL A 38 -15.03 13.61 -7.29
N ASP A 39 -15.76 14.70 -7.13
CA ASP A 39 -15.68 15.88 -7.98
C ASP A 39 -14.21 16.34 -8.14
N PRO A 40 -13.66 16.45 -9.36
CA PRO A 40 -12.26 16.83 -9.58
C PRO A 40 -11.93 18.26 -9.10
N SER A 41 -12.94 19.07 -8.78
CA SER A 41 -12.80 20.38 -8.15
C SER A 41 -12.51 20.27 -6.66
N PHE A 42 -12.87 19.16 -6.01
CA PHE A 42 -12.56 18.88 -4.61
C PHE A 42 -11.07 18.55 -4.46
N GLU A 43 -10.57 17.63 -5.27
CA GLU A 43 -9.16 17.21 -5.25
C GLU A 43 -8.20 18.37 -5.59
N ARG A 44 -8.60 19.25 -6.52
CA ARG A 44 -7.84 20.46 -6.88
C ARG A 44 -7.89 21.56 -5.83
N ARG A 45 -8.91 21.59 -4.97
CA ARG A 45 -9.05 22.56 -3.87
C ARG A 45 -8.26 22.11 -2.63
N ILE A 46 -8.14 20.80 -2.40
CA ILE A 46 -7.38 20.19 -1.31
C ILE A 46 -5.87 20.38 -1.51
N MET A 47 -5.38 20.33 -2.77
CA MET A 47 -3.95 20.48 -3.08
C MET A 47 -3.45 21.94 -3.17
N ALA A 48 -4.32 22.94 -3.04
CA ALA A 48 -3.96 24.33 -3.35
C ALA A 48 -3.26 25.07 -2.19
N VAL A 49 -3.39 24.62 -0.95
CA VAL A 49 -2.58 25.03 0.20
C VAL A 49 -2.59 23.85 1.15
N SER A 50 -1.45 23.20 1.37
CA SER A 50 -1.41 22.03 2.26
C SER A 50 -0.32 22.24 3.28
N SER A 51 -0.69 22.91 4.36
CA SER A 51 0.13 22.98 5.56
C SER A 51 0.27 21.58 6.16
N ARG A 52 1.26 21.38 7.04
CA ARG A 52 1.43 20.13 7.77
C ARG A 52 0.14 19.69 8.47
N GLU A 53 -0.60 20.63 9.04
CA GLU A 53 -1.86 20.40 9.74
C GLU A 53 -2.95 19.87 8.80
N ASP A 54 -3.01 20.37 7.57
CA ASP A 54 -3.96 19.89 6.56
C ASP A 54 -3.67 18.44 6.17
N PHE A 55 -2.40 18.08 6.02
CA PHE A 55 -2.03 16.69 5.73
C PHE A 55 -2.35 15.75 6.91
N VAL A 56 -2.15 16.18 8.15
CA VAL A 56 -2.56 15.40 9.34
C VAL A 56 -4.08 15.25 9.38
N TYR A 57 -4.84 16.30 9.05
CA TYR A 57 -6.29 16.23 8.99
C TYR A 57 -6.78 15.26 7.90
N MET A 58 -6.20 15.32 6.70
CA MET A 58 -6.52 14.39 5.61
C MET A 58 -6.16 12.94 5.97
N ALA A 59 -5.03 12.71 6.64
CA ALA A 59 -4.66 11.39 7.12
C ALA A 59 -5.70 10.82 8.10
N LYS A 60 -6.23 11.64 9.01
CA LYS A 60 -7.31 11.23 9.92
C LYS A 60 -8.61 10.92 9.19
N LEU A 61 -8.97 11.70 8.17
CA LEU A 61 -10.14 11.40 7.33
C LEU A 61 -9.97 10.08 6.57
N ALA A 62 -8.77 9.85 6.01
CA ALA A 62 -8.44 8.60 5.32
C ALA A 62 -8.47 7.39 6.27
N GLU A 63 -8.01 7.56 7.52
CA GLU A 63 -8.12 6.55 8.58
C GLU A 63 -9.59 6.19 8.84
N GLN A 64 -10.47 7.18 9.01
CA GLN A 64 -11.91 6.94 9.23
C GLN A 64 -12.60 6.27 8.04
N ALA A 65 -12.06 6.45 6.83
CA ALA A 65 -12.54 5.81 5.61
C ALA A 65 -11.89 4.45 5.35
N GLU A 66 -11.00 3.97 6.23
CA GLU A 66 -10.17 2.76 6.05
C GLU A 66 -9.33 2.77 4.75
N ARG A 67 -9.04 3.96 4.21
CA ARG A 67 -8.23 4.16 3.00
C ARG A 67 -6.76 4.33 3.39
N TYR A 68 -6.16 3.25 3.91
CA TYR A 68 -4.83 3.30 4.51
C TYR A 68 -3.70 3.58 3.50
N GLU A 69 -3.89 3.27 2.21
CA GLU A 69 -2.91 3.60 1.17
C GLU A 69 -2.77 5.12 0.99
N GLU A 70 -3.89 5.85 0.91
CA GLU A 70 -3.89 7.32 0.88
C GLU A 70 -3.45 7.95 2.20
N MET A 71 -3.80 7.31 3.32
CA MET A 71 -3.31 7.75 4.63
C MET A 71 -1.77 7.76 4.68
N VAL A 72 -1.11 6.74 4.08
CA VAL A 72 0.36 6.72 3.96
C VAL A 72 0.86 7.90 3.13
N GLU A 73 0.25 8.20 1.98
CA GLU A 73 0.65 9.32 1.12
C GLU A 73 0.57 10.67 1.85
N PHE A 74 -0.49 10.90 2.64
CA PHE A 74 -0.61 12.13 3.43
C PHE A 74 0.44 12.19 4.55
N MET A 75 0.67 11.09 5.26
CA MET A 75 1.65 11.05 6.34
C MET A 75 3.11 11.15 5.85
N GLU A 76 3.41 10.69 4.63
CA GLU A 76 4.70 10.93 3.97
C GLU A 76 4.90 12.42 3.69
N LYS A 77 3.85 13.14 3.27
CA LYS A 77 3.89 14.60 3.10
C LYS A 77 4.06 15.34 4.42
N VAL A 78 3.46 14.87 5.52
CA VAL A 78 3.70 15.39 6.89
C VAL A 78 5.16 15.26 7.28
N ALA A 79 5.76 14.09 7.01
CA ALA A 79 7.17 13.83 7.32
C ALA A 79 8.12 14.63 6.43
N ALA A 80 7.78 14.81 5.15
CA ALA A 80 8.56 15.63 4.21
C ALA A 80 8.48 17.12 4.52
N ALA A 81 7.31 17.63 4.94
CA ALA A 81 7.13 19.01 5.37
C ALA A 81 7.77 19.32 6.74
N ALA A 82 8.39 18.34 7.38
CA ALA A 82 8.93 18.47 8.72
C ALA A 82 10.28 19.19 8.78
N ASP A 83 10.87 19.73 7.71
CA ASP A 83 12.16 20.48 7.59
C ASP A 83 12.91 20.82 8.90
N GLY A 84 13.40 19.82 9.64
CA GLY A 84 14.13 19.97 10.91
C GLY A 84 13.28 20.07 12.20
N SER A 85 11.95 20.17 12.09
CA SER A 85 11.00 19.96 13.19
C SER A 85 10.82 18.48 13.53
N GLU A 86 10.76 18.16 14.83
CA GLU A 86 10.52 16.78 15.26
C GLU A 86 9.10 16.31 14.90
N ILE A 87 8.99 15.05 14.48
CA ILE A 87 7.70 14.37 14.30
C ILE A 87 7.12 14.10 15.70
N THR A 88 5.92 14.61 15.96
CA THR A 88 5.26 14.46 17.25
C THR A 88 4.90 12.99 17.50
N VAL A 89 4.61 12.66 18.76
CA VAL A 89 4.22 11.29 19.13
C VAL A 89 2.93 10.89 18.39
N GLU A 90 1.99 11.83 18.26
CA GLU A 90 0.73 11.65 17.56
C GLU A 90 0.93 11.32 16.08
N GLU A 91 1.79 12.06 15.38
CA GLU A 91 2.05 11.85 13.96
C GLU A 91 2.82 10.55 13.71
N ARG A 92 3.76 10.20 14.59
CA ARG A 92 4.45 8.90 14.53
C ARG A 92 3.47 7.74 14.72
N ASN A 93 2.49 7.90 15.59
CA ASN A 93 1.43 6.91 15.77
C ASN A 93 0.56 6.79 14.51
N LEU A 94 0.16 7.90 13.90
CA LEU A 94 -0.57 7.90 12.63
C LEU A 94 0.23 7.22 11.50
N LEU A 95 1.52 7.51 11.37
CA LEU A 95 2.42 6.81 10.44
C LEU A 95 2.43 5.30 10.71
N SER A 96 2.54 4.90 11.98
CA SER A 96 2.54 3.50 12.37
C SER A 96 1.24 2.79 12.04
N VAL A 97 0.10 3.44 12.27
CA VAL A 97 -1.24 2.91 11.95
C VAL A 97 -1.38 2.73 10.44
N ALA A 98 -1.02 3.73 9.65
CA ALA A 98 -1.10 3.69 8.20
C ALA A 98 -0.31 2.50 7.62
N TYR A 99 1.01 2.42 7.90
CA TYR A 99 1.84 1.36 7.36
C TYR A 99 1.48 -0.04 7.91
N LYS A 100 1.12 -0.18 9.20
CA LYS A 100 0.72 -1.48 9.76
C LYS A 100 -0.49 -2.05 9.04
N ASN A 101 -1.48 -1.21 8.71
CA ASN A 101 -2.68 -1.65 8.03
C ASN A 101 -2.40 -2.04 6.57
N VAL A 102 -1.66 -1.23 5.82
CA VAL A 102 -1.28 -1.55 4.43
C VAL A 102 -0.48 -2.86 4.36
N ILE A 103 0.54 -3.01 5.21
CA ILE A 103 1.36 -4.23 5.24
C ILE A 103 0.55 -5.41 5.76
N GLY A 104 -0.32 -5.20 6.75
CA GLY A 104 -1.22 -6.23 7.30
C GLY A 104 -2.12 -6.85 6.24
N ALA A 105 -2.75 -6.01 5.41
CA ALA A 105 -3.56 -6.45 4.28
C ALA A 105 -2.73 -7.27 3.27
N ARG A 106 -1.56 -6.76 2.88
CA ARG A 106 -0.64 -7.48 1.95
C ARG A 106 -0.20 -8.83 2.51
N ARG A 107 0.11 -8.91 3.82
CA ARG A 107 0.47 -10.17 4.49
C ARG A 107 -0.70 -11.15 4.55
N ALA A 108 -1.92 -10.67 4.76
CA ALA A 108 -3.11 -11.52 4.72
C ALA A 108 -3.29 -12.13 3.32
N SER A 109 -3.18 -11.32 2.26
CA SER A 109 -3.20 -11.80 0.88
C SER A 109 -2.09 -12.81 0.60
N TRP A 110 -0.86 -12.53 1.04
CA TRP A 110 0.26 -13.47 0.91
C TRP A 110 0.00 -14.82 1.58
N ARG A 111 -0.55 -14.83 2.80
CA ARG A 111 -0.89 -16.07 3.50
C ARG A 111 -1.90 -16.91 2.71
N ILE A 112 -2.90 -16.27 2.11
CA ILE A 112 -3.89 -16.96 1.28
C ILE A 112 -3.20 -17.60 0.07
N ILE A 113 -2.40 -16.83 -0.66
CA ILE A 113 -1.67 -17.32 -1.85
C ILE A 113 -0.76 -18.50 -1.48
N SER A 114 0.04 -18.36 -0.42
CA SER A 114 0.94 -19.42 0.04
C SER A 114 0.17 -20.69 0.47
N SER A 115 -1.00 -20.54 1.11
CA SER A 115 -1.84 -21.68 1.46
C SER A 115 -2.46 -22.40 0.26
N ILE A 116 -2.67 -21.69 -0.86
CA ILE A 116 -3.16 -22.27 -2.11
C ILE A 116 -2.02 -23.03 -2.79
N GLU A 117 -0.83 -22.44 -2.85
CA GLU A 117 0.36 -23.06 -3.44
C GLU A 117 0.67 -24.42 -2.78
N GLN A 118 0.66 -24.50 -1.45
CA GLN A 118 0.88 -25.75 -0.71
C GLN A 118 -0.20 -26.81 -0.99
N LYS A 119 -1.45 -26.39 -1.23
CA LYS A 119 -2.55 -27.31 -1.59
C LYS A 119 -2.40 -27.85 -3.00
N GLU A 120 -1.87 -27.05 -3.93
CA GLU A 120 -1.63 -27.50 -5.30
C GLU A 120 -0.41 -28.43 -5.37
N GLU A 121 0.66 -28.13 -4.62
CA GLU A 121 1.87 -28.98 -4.55
C GLU A 121 1.58 -30.38 -3.99
N SER A 122 0.59 -30.53 -3.11
CA SER A 122 0.17 -31.83 -2.56
C SER A 122 -0.77 -32.63 -3.48
N ARG A 123 -1.23 -32.04 -4.58
CA ARG A 123 -2.12 -32.69 -5.58
C ARG A 123 -1.39 -33.17 -6.83
N GLY A 124 -0.16 -32.69 -7.06
CA GLY A 124 0.77 -33.20 -8.08
C GLY A 124 1.65 -34.31 -7.54
#